data_AF-A0A453LBT8-F1
#
_entry.id   AF-A0A453LBT8-F1
#
_cell.length_a   1.000
_cell.length_b   1.000
_cell.length_c   1.000
_cell.angle_alpha   90.00
_cell.angle_beta   90.00
_cell.angle_gamma   90.00
#
_symmetry.space_group_name_H-M   'P 1'
#
loop_
_entity.id
_entity.type
_entity.pdbx_description
1 polymer ?
#
loop_
_entity_poly.entity_id
_entity_poly.type
_entity_poly.pdbx_seq_one_letter_code
_entity_poly.pdbx_strand_id
1 'polypeptide(L)'
;MDVAISSRLRAFESWMRKHGVVCSDVLRLDASEAGGVNVRALAALREGDVVATIPRRACVTPRTSGAAAAIKDAQLGGTLALAVAVMYERAWGAESPWYDYLRLIPDCEPVLLVWSEDEVARLLAGTELDKF
;
A
#
# COMPACT_ATOMS: atom_id res chain seq x y z
N MET A 1 -10.82 11.99 -14.27
CA MET A 1 -10.26 11.54 -12.98
C MET A 1 -11.36 11.65 -11.94
N ASP A 2 -11.69 10.55 -11.26
CA ASP A 2 -12.69 10.55 -10.18
C ASP A 2 -12.29 11.57 -9.09
N VAL A 3 -13.22 12.45 -8.74
CA VAL A 3 -13.05 13.50 -7.72
C VAL A 3 -12.62 12.89 -6.38
N ALA A 4 -13.11 11.70 -6.05
CA ALA A 4 -12.78 10.99 -4.81
C ALA A 4 -11.31 10.57 -4.75
N ILE A 5 -10.77 10.01 -5.85
CA ILE A 5 -9.36 9.59 -5.92
C ILE A 5 -8.44 10.80 -5.88
N SER A 6 -8.78 11.87 -6.59
CA SER A 6 -8.02 13.12 -6.55
C SER A 6 -7.94 13.72 -5.14
N SER A 7 -9.02 13.62 -4.36
CA SER A 7 -9.06 14.04 -2.97
C SER A 7 -8.16 13.18 -2.07
N ARG A 8 -8.25 11.85 -2.22
CA ARG A 8 -7.40 10.88 -1.49
C ARG A 8 -5.91 11.12 -1.76
N LEU A 9 -5.55 11.39 -3.02
CA LEU A 9 -4.17 11.62 -3.41
C LEU A 9 -3.59 12.89 -2.79
N ARG A 10 -4.34 14.01 -2.80
CA ARG A 10 -3.92 15.25 -2.11
C ARG A 10 -3.76 15.04 -0.60
N ALA A 11 -4.65 14.27 0.02
CA ALA A 11 -4.54 13.94 1.44
C ALA A 11 -3.25 13.15 1.71
N PHE A 12 -2.93 12.17 0.86
CA PHE A 12 -1.68 11.42 0.94
C PHE A 12 -0.43 12.29 0.73
N GLU A 13 -0.44 13.24 -0.21
CA GLU A 13 0.68 14.18 -0.39
C GLU A 13 0.90 15.09 0.83
N SER A 14 -0.18 15.49 1.49
CA SER A 14 -0.10 16.20 2.77
C SER A 14 0.48 15.31 3.88
N TRP A 15 0.02 14.06 3.94
CA TRP A 15 0.51 13.05 4.87
C TRP A 15 2.00 12.77 4.69
N MET A 16 2.48 12.65 3.45
CA MET A 16 3.90 12.47 3.11
C MET A 16 4.75 13.59 3.70
N ARG A 17 4.36 14.85 3.46
CA ARG A 17 5.06 16.02 4.01
C ARG A 17 5.09 16.01 5.53
N LYS A 18 3.95 15.71 6.18
CA LYS A 18 3.86 15.60 7.65
C LYS A 18 4.80 14.53 8.23
N HIS A 19 5.00 13.42 7.52
CA HIS A 19 5.85 12.32 7.98
C HIS A 19 7.31 12.44 7.55
N GLY A 20 7.66 13.48 6.78
CA GLY A 20 9.02 13.75 6.29
C GLY A 20 9.42 12.90 5.09
N VAL A 21 8.44 12.39 4.33
CA VAL A 21 8.69 11.76 3.03
C VAL A 21 9.02 12.86 2.03
N VAL A 22 10.14 12.71 1.33
CA VAL A 22 10.61 13.64 0.29
C VAL A 22 10.67 12.89 -1.03
N CYS A 23 10.01 13.42 -2.06
CA CYS A 23 10.06 12.91 -3.43
C CYS A 23 10.81 13.91 -4.31
N SER A 24 11.52 13.43 -5.33
CA SER A 24 12.09 14.28 -6.37
C SER A 24 10.98 15.06 -7.08
N ASP A 25 11.25 16.31 -7.42
CA ASP A 25 10.35 17.21 -8.16
C ASP A 25 10.11 16.78 -9.61
N VAL A 26 10.96 15.89 -10.14
CA VAL A 26 10.76 15.27 -11.45
C VAL A 26 9.79 14.08 -11.40
N LEU A 27 9.20 13.78 -10.24
CA LEU A 27 8.19 12.73 -10.08
C LEU A 27 6.83 13.33 -9.74
N ARG A 28 5.79 12.67 -10.22
CA ARG A 28 4.40 12.97 -9.89
C ARG A 28 3.70 11.68 -9.49
N LEU A 29 2.83 11.79 -8.47
CA LEU A 29 1.85 10.75 -8.21
C LEU A 29 0.62 10.98 -9.08
N ASP A 30 0.16 9.94 -9.75
CA ASP A 30 -1.02 9.98 -10.60
C ASP A 30 -1.98 8.84 -10.20
N ALA A 31 -3.27 9.05 -10.41
CA ALA A 31 -4.28 8.00 -10.28
C ALA A 31 -4.30 7.13 -11.55
N SER A 32 -4.43 5.82 -11.40
CA SER A 32 -4.74 4.94 -12.53
C SER A 32 -6.24 4.90 -12.80
N GLU A 33 -6.62 4.57 -14.03
CA GLU A 33 -8.04 4.39 -14.41
C GLU A 33 -8.70 3.26 -13.61
N ALA A 34 -7.92 2.25 -13.21
CA ALA A 34 -8.35 1.13 -12.36
C ALA A 34 -8.46 1.50 -10.86
N GLY A 35 -8.33 2.77 -10.49
CA GLY A 35 -8.50 3.25 -9.12
C GLY A 35 -7.27 3.14 -8.22
N GLY A 36 -6.13 2.72 -8.77
CA GLY A 36 -4.84 2.66 -8.08
C GLY A 36 -4.08 3.98 -8.14
N VAL A 37 -2.88 4.00 -7.54
CA VAL A 37 -1.94 5.14 -7.60
C VAL A 37 -0.63 4.66 -8.20
N ASN A 38 -0.07 5.47 -9.09
CA ASN A 38 1.22 5.21 -9.73
C ASN A 38 2.14 6.44 -9.62
N VAL A 39 3.42 6.24 -9.92
CA VAL A 39 4.44 7.30 -9.97
C VAL A 39 4.84 7.47 -11.42
N ARG A 40 4.84 8.71 -11.90
CA ARG A 40 5.25 9.09 -13.25
C ARG A 40 6.43 10.05 -13.22
N ALA A 41 7.41 9.81 -14.08
CA ALA A 41 8.49 10.76 -14.32
C ALA A 41 8.03 11.91 -15.25
N LEU A 42 8.37 13.13 -14.86
CA LEU A 42 8.14 14.37 -15.61
C LEU A 42 9.34 14.75 -16.48
N ALA A 43 10.50 14.17 -16.21
CA ALA A 43 11.73 14.34 -16.96
C ALA A 43 12.53 13.02 -16.98
N ALA A 44 13.59 12.97 -17.80
CA ALA A 44 14.48 11.82 -17.85
C ALA A 44 15.23 11.65 -16.51
N LEU A 45 15.17 10.44 -15.96
CA LEU A 45 15.96 10.01 -14.80
C LEU A 45 17.24 9.32 -15.28
N ARG A 46 18.30 9.43 -14.48
CA ARG A 46 19.56 8.72 -14.68
C ARG A 46 19.74 7.65 -13.60
N GLU A 47 20.54 6.65 -13.92
CA GLU A 47 20.96 5.67 -12.92
C GLU A 47 21.69 6.37 -11.77
N GLY A 48 21.29 6.05 -10.53
CA GLY A 48 21.80 6.69 -9.32
C GLY A 48 21.01 7.91 -8.83
N ASP A 49 20.04 8.42 -9.59
CA ASP A 49 19.19 9.52 -9.13
C ASP A 49 18.32 9.09 -7.94
N VAL A 50 18.30 9.92 -6.89
CA VAL A 50 17.45 9.70 -5.72
C VAL A 50 16.02 10.12 -6.04
N VAL A 51 15.14 9.13 -6.19
CA VAL A 51 13.72 9.34 -6.50
C VAL A 51 12.89 9.76 -5.29
N ALA A 52 13.17 9.19 -4.13
CA ALA A 52 12.48 9.50 -2.88
C ALA A 52 13.31 9.10 -1.66
N THR A 53 13.04 9.75 -0.52
CA THR A 53 13.54 9.40 0.80
C THR A 53 12.36 9.21 1.74
N ILE A 54 12.24 8.01 2.32
CA ILE A 54 11.14 7.65 3.22
C ILE A 54 11.72 7.37 4.61
N PRO A 55 11.41 8.18 5.64
CA PRO A 55 11.85 7.91 7.00
C PRO A 55 11.27 6.58 7.51
N ARG A 56 12.08 5.76 8.19
CA ARG A 56 11.63 4.47 8.74
C ARG A 56 10.36 4.58 9.61
N ARG A 57 10.20 5.68 10.33
CA ARG A 57 9.00 5.97 11.15
C ARG A 57 7.71 6.14 10.34
N ALA A 58 7.82 6.49 9.06
CA ALA A 58 6.67 6.63 8.17
C ALA A 58 6.19 5.27 7.65
N CYS A 59 7.01 4.22 7.73
CA CYS A 59 6.63 2.88 7.31
C CYS A 59 5.72 2.21 8.34
N VAL A 60 4.64 1.57 7.88
CA VAL A 60 3.87 0.61 8.70
C VAL A 60 4.69 -0.66 8.82
N THR A 61 5.01 -1.04 10.05
CA THR A 61 5.72 -2.27 10.39
C THR A 61 5.15 -2.84 11.68
N PRO A 62 5.40 -4.12 11.99
CA PRO A 62 5.05 -4.70 13.29
C PRO A 62 5.60 -3.93 14.49
N ARG A 63 6.65 -3.12 14.30
CA ARG A 63 7.29 -2.34 15.38
C ARG A 63 6.82 -0.89 15.46
N THR A 64 6.27 -0.35 14.37
CA THR A 64 5.85 1.06 14.29
C THR A 64 4.34 1.20 14.49
N SER A 65 3.54 0.17 14.21
CA SER A 65 2.09 0.19 14.45
C SER A 65 1.74 0.26 15.94
N GLY A 66 0.56 0.78 16.27
CA GLY A 66 0.00 0.73 17.62
C GLY A 66 -0.21 -0.69 18.18
N ALA A 67 -0.27 -1.71 17.31
CA ALA A 67 -0.34 -3.12 17.70
C ALA A 67 1.00 -3.73 18.17
N ALA A 68 2.11 -2.97 18.19
CA ALA A 68 3.45 -3.55 18.38
C ALA A 68 3.59 -4.38 19.65
N ALA A 69 3.00 -3.94 20.77
CA ALA A 69 3.02 -4.69 22.03
C ALA A 69 2.25 -6.03 21.90
N ALA A 70 1.02 -5.99 21.40
CA ALA A 70 0.19 -7.19 21.23
C ALA A 70 0.81 -8.20 20.25
N ILE A 71 1.38 -7.72 19.14
CA ILE A 71 2.10 -8.55 18.16
C ILE A 71 3.29 -9.26 18.82
N LYS A 72 4.06 -8.53 19.63
CA LYS A 72 5.21 -9.07 20.36
C LYS A 72 4.78 -10.11 21.39
N ASP A 73 3.75 -9.80 22.17
CA ASP A 73 3.23 -10.69 23.22
C ASP A 73 2.66 -11.99 22.65
N ALA A 74 2.01 -11.90 21.48
CA ALA A 74 1.53 -13.05 20.72
C ALA A 74 2.63 -13.78 19.92
N GLN A 75 3.88 -13.32 19.99
CA GLN A 75 5.03 -13.89 19.27
C GLN A 75 4.81 -14.04 17.76
N LEU A 76 4.04 -13.12 17.15
CA LEU A 76 3.78 -13.14 15.72
C LEU A 76 5.04 -12.73 14.95
N GLY A 77 5.38 -13.50 13.92
CA GLY A 77 6.53 -13.28 13.06
C GLY A 77 6.15 -13.04 11.60
N GLY A 78 7.13 -12.60 10.82
CA GLY A 78 7.04 -12.54 9.35
C GLY A 78 5.86 -11.73 8.82
N THR A 79 5.23 -12.25 7.77
CA THR A 79 4.09 -11.63 7.07
C THR A 79 2.84 -11.58 7.92
N LEU A 80 2.63 -12.55 8.82
CA LEU A 80 1.47 -12.57 9.72
C LEU A 80 1.48 -11.38 10.70
N ALA A 81 2.64 -11.07 11.28
CA ALA A 81 2.80 -9.89 12.14
C ALA A 81 2.48 -8.60 11.38
N LEU A 82 2.92 -8.49 10.11
CA LEU A 82 2.63 -7.32 9.27
C LEU A 82 1.15 -7.24 8.91
N ALA A 83 0.50 -8.36 8.59
CA ALA A 83 -0.93 -8.40 8.31
C ALA A 83 -1.73 -7.88 9.51
N VAL A 84 -1.41 -8.34 10.73
CA VAL A 84 -2.05 -7.85 11.96
C VAL A 84 -1.78 -6.36 12.19
N ALA A 85 -0.56 -5.88 11.95
CA ALA A 85 -0.23 -4.45 12.04
C ALA A 85 -1.10 -3.61 11.09
N VAL A 86 -1.26 -4.04 9.83
CA VAL A 86 -2.09 -3.34 8.84
C VAL A 86 -3.58 -3.41 9.22
N MET A 87 -4.07 -4.57 9.67
CA MET A 87 -5.45 -4.74 10.12
C MET A 87 -5.78 -3.82 11.30
N TYR A 88 -4.88 -3.75 12.27
CA TYR A 88 -5.02 -2.87 13.43
C TYR A 88 -5.13 -1.42 12.98
N GLU A 89 -4.16 -0.92 12.21
CA GLU A 89 -4.18 0.48 11.74
C GLU A 89 -5.40 0.79 10.88
N ARG A 90 -5.87 -0.16 10.05
CA ARG A 90 -7.13 0.02 9.29
C ARG A 90 -8.35 0.14 10.21
N ALA A 91 -8.40 -0.63 11.30
CA ALA A 91 -9.53 -0.61 12.24
C ALA A 91 -9.69 0.73 12.96
N TRP A 92 -8.60 1.48 13.16
CA TRP A 92 -8.63 2.82 13.76
C TRP A 92 -9.06 3.93 12.79
N GLY A 93 -9.18 3.64 11.49
CA GLY A 93 -9.65 4.60 10.50
C GLY A 93 -8.87 5.92 10.57
N ALA A 94 -9.57 7.05 10.66
CA ALA A 94 -8.98 8.39 10.67
C ALA A 94 -8.07 8.67 11.88
N GLU A 95 -8.15 7.87 12.94
CA GLU A 95 -7.28 7.99 14.12
C GLU A 95 -5.92 7.32 13.90
N SER A 96 -5.80 6.44 12.91
CA SER A 96 -4.51 5.85 12.56
C SER A 96 -3.55 6.91 12.00
N PRO A 97 -2.28 6.93 12.44
CA PRO A 97 -1.25 7.76 11.83
C PRO A 97 -1.05 7.49 10.34
N TRP A 98 -1.45 6.32 9.83
CA TRP A 98 -1.29 5.90 8.45
C TRP A 98 -2.58 5.97 7.63
N TYR A 99 -3.66 6.57 8.14
CA TYR A 99 -4.97 6.57 7.49
C TYR A 99 -4.92 7.01 6.01
N ASP A 100 -4.26 8.13 5.71
CA ASP A 100 -4.17 8.66 4.35
C ASP A 100 -3.38 7.76 3.40
N TYR A 101 -2.36 7.06 3.92
CA TYR A 101 -1.62 6.05 3.16
C TYR A 101 -2.46 4.79 2.94
N LEU A 102 -3.03 4.24 4.01
CA LEU A 102 -3.77 2.97 3.96
C LEU A 102 -5.03 3.07 3.11
N ARG A 103 -5.69 4.24 3.11
CA ARG A 103 -6.84 4.44 2.21
C ARG A 103 -6.44 4.62 0.77
N LEU A 104 -5.18 4.72 0.36
CA LEU A 104 -4.81 4.66 -1.06
C LEU A 104 -4.80 3.23 -1.59
N ILE A 105 -4.58 2.26 -0.72
CA ILE A 105 -4.51 0.85 -1.09
C ILE A 105 -5.93 0.38 -1.47
N PRO A 106 -6.11 -0.32 -2.59
CA PRO A 106 -7.41 -0.88 -2.97
C PRO A 106 -7.88 -1.89 -1.91
N ASP A 107 -9.19 -2.12 -1.87
CA ASP A 107 -9.76 -3.12 -0.95
C ASP A 107 -9.51 -4.55 -1.40
N CYS A 108 -9.28 -4.75 -2.70
CA CYS A 108 -9.01 -6.04 -3.30
C CYS A 108 -7.94 -5.90 -4.38
N GLU A 109 -6.94 -6.77 -4.32
CA GLU A 109 -5.99 -6.98 -5.41
C GLU A 109 -6.42 -8.23 -6.19
N PRO A 110 -6.21 -8.29 -7.52
CA PRO A 110 -6.63 -9.41 -8.36
C PRO A 110 -5.70 -10.63 -8.21
N VAL A 111 -5.52 -11.10 -6.98
CA VAL A 111 -4.72 -12.29 -6.65
C VAL A 111 -5.58 -13.55 -6.70
N LEU A 112 -4.96 -14.69 -7.04
CA LEU A 112 -5.68 -15.98 -7.19
C LEU A 112 -6.52 -16.35 -5.95
N LEU A 113 -6.07 -15.98 -4.75
CA LEU A 113 -6.76 -16.27 -3.49
C LEU A 113 -8.19 -15.69 -3.43
N VAL A 114 -8.51 -14.66 -4.21
CA VAL A 114 -9.84 -14.04 -4.22
C VAL A 114 -10.69 -14.43 -5.43
N TRP A 115 -10.20 -15.33 -6.29
CA TRP A 115 -10.95 -15.78 -7.46
C TRP A 115 -12.03 -16.77 -7.04
N SER A 116 -13.15 -16.76 -7.76
CA SER A 116 -14.21 -17.76 -7.61
C SER A 116 -13.75 -19.13 -8.13
N GLU A 117 -14.38 -20.20 -7.63
CA GLU A 117 -14.10 -21.57 -8.09
C GLU A 117 -14.29 -21.71 -9.61
N ASP A 118 -15.31 -21.04 -10.16
CA ASP A 118 -15.57 -21.02 -11.61
C ASP A 118 -14.45 -20.33 -12.40
N GLU A 119 -13.91 -19.21 -11.89
CA GLU A 119 -12.79 -18.50 -12.52
C GLU A 119 -11.53 -19.35 -12.51
N VAL A 120 -11.23 -19.98 -11.37
CA VAL A 120 -10.10 -20.91 -11.23
C VAL A 120 -10.21 -22.05 -12.24
N ALA A 121 -11.35 -22.75 -12.26
CA ALA A 121 -11.58 -23.90 -13.14
C ALA A 121 -11.50 -23.53 -14.62
N ARG A 122 -11.94 -22.33 -15.01
CA ARG A 122 -11.95 -21.90 -16.42
C ARG A 122 -10.62 -21.32 -16.88
N LEU A 123 -9.96 -20.53 -16.03
CA LEU A 123 -8.80 -19.72 -16.43
C LEU A 123 -7.47 -20.39 -16.09
N LEU A 124 -7.42 -21.27 -15.09
CA LEU A 124 -6.21 -21.97 -14.71
C LEU A 124 -6.09 -23.36 -15.35
N ALA A 125 -7.15 -23.89 -15.96
CA ALA A 125 -7.16 -25.22 -16.58
C ALA A 125 -5.93 -25.47 -17.46
N GLY A 126 -5.16 -26.51 -17.12
CA GLY A 126 -3.97 -26.92 -17.86
C GLY A 126 -2.72 -26.05 -17.62
N THR A 127 -2.78 -25.06 -16.72
CA THR A 127 -1.60 -24.36 -16.20
C THR A 127 -1.02 -25.12 -15.01
N GLU A 128 0.22 -24.82 -14.61
CA GLU A 128 0.78 -25.39 -13.37
C GLU A 128 0.08 -24.86 -12.10
N LEU A 129 -0.69 -23.77 -12.21
CA LEU A 129 -1.48 -23.21 -11.11
C LEU A 129 -2.81 -23.94 -10.91
N ASP A 130 -3.25 -24.75 -11.87
CA ASP A 130 -4.44 -25.62 -11.80
C ASP A 130 -4.30 -26.72 -10.73
N LYS A 131 -3.06 -27.04 -10.35
CA LYS A 131 -2.73 -28.17 -9.47
C LYS A 131 -2.53 -27.76 -8.00
N PHE A 132 -2.73 -26.49 -7.69
CA PHE A 132 -2.57 -25.91 -6.35
C PHE A 132 -3.88 -25.85 -5.58
#